data_AF-A0A670ZBZ5-F1
#
_entry.id   AF-A0A670ZBZ5-F1
#
_cell.length_a   1.000
_cell.length_b   1.000
_cell.length_c   1.000
_cell.angle_alpha   90.00
_cell.angle_beta   90.00
_cell.angle_gamma   90.00
#
_symmetry.space_group_name_H-M   'P 1'
#
loop_
_entity.id
_entity.type
_entity.pdbx_description
1 polymer ?
#
loop_
_entity_poly.entity_id
_entity_poly.type
_entity_poly.pdbx_seq_one_letter_code
_entity_poly.pdbx_strand_id
1 'polypeptide(L)'
;MTVNIHKNVSIIIEKYLKETKRHYYITPKSYLQFINTFSTMLRTTKEKMLSERACYHSGLTKILDGTSQIADMQDELLVLGPQIESKSKEIEELVAKLHKDALVVEQVRTLVKKDEEIMAAETKIVEGYAKQVTEELNTVLPSLEKALSALDALDKNHIAEVRVYTHPPPLVLTVMNAVCILLQKKPDWATAKLLLSDPGFLKKLITIDKDNLPEKVFLQLKKYVRSSDFNPVKVGLVSVACCSICQWILALDHYHIVKKVYLHRLFSIVFKTIHHIGQIIEQHQQNLEALYDESIAEQEKLAARKIQTTRRLHSASILSIALKGEMERWKESVNNLDQRLQGIVGDVLISAACIVYSGMLSPGYRQQLVNDSLKLCSDNNILVSPNYSLVNCMTEKNEVRRWQNAGLPHDQYSTENAIIIKHGQRWPLLIDPESQAYKWICQMEGTKLKQINATDANYLKTIEYSLQFGESVLLQHLHYNLGGFEVIPYLLLKGIFRILKTIKLQVSK
;
A
#
# COMPACT_ATOMS: atom_id res chain seq x y z
N MET A 1 17.78 -46.69 -40.12
CA MET A 1 16.91 -47.34 -39.12
C MET A 1 15.49 -47.59 -39.61
N THR A 2 14.67 -46.56 -39.84
CA THR A 2 13.25 -46.71 -40.29
C THR A 2 13.08 -47.55 -41.55
N VAL A 3 13.99 -47.41 -42.52
CA VAL A 3 14.02 -48.22 -43.75
C VAL A 3 14.26 -49.71 -43.45
N ASN A 4 15.13 -50.03 -42.50
CA ASN A 4 15.44 -51.41 -42.12
C ASN A 4 14.26 -52.07 -41.42
N ILE A 5 13.56 -51.32 -40.56
CA ILE A 5 12.30 -51.77 -39.94
C ILE A 5 11.27 -52.09 -41.04
N HIS A 6 11.08 -51.18 -42.00
CA HIS A 6 10.13 -51.38 -43.11
C HIS A 6 10.46 -52.61 -43.98
N LYS A 7 11.75 -52.82 -44.29
CA LYS A 7 12.22 -54.01 -45.01
C LYS A 7 11.97 -55.28 -44.20
N ASN A 8 12.26 -55.27 -42.90
CA ASN A 8 12.03 -56.44 -42.06
C ASN A 8 10.54 -56.79 -41.96
N VAL A 9 9.67 -55.78 -41.83
CA VAL A 9 8.22 -56.01 -41.82
C VAL A 9 7.76 -56.65 -43.13
N SER A 10 8.33 -56.25 -44.27
CA SER A 10 8.02 -56.86 -45.57
C SER A 10 8.34 -58.36 -45.59
N ILE A 11 9.48 -58.75 -45.02
CA ILE A 11 9.88 -60.17 -44.85
C ILE A 11 8.90 -60.90 -43.91
N ILE A 12 8.51 -60.28 -42.80
CA ILE A 12 7.55 -60.84 -41.85
C ILE A 12 6.20 -61.10 -42.53
N ILE A 13 5.74 -60.18 -43.38
CA ILE A 13 4.46 -60.33 -44.08
C ILE A 13 4.52 -61.41 -45.16
N GLU A 14 5.62 -61.55 -45.87
CA GLU A 14 5.79 -62.66 -46.82
C GLU A 14 5.72 -64.02 -46.11
N LYS A 15 6.29 -64.13 -44.90
CA LYS A 15 6.15 -65.34 -44.06
C LYS A 15 4.71 -65.53 -43.59
N TYR A 16 4.09 -64.47 -43.08
CA TYR A 16 2.70 -64.48 -42.63
C TYR A 16 1.74 -64.91 -43.75
N LEU A 17 1.95 -64.44 -44.98
CA LEU A 17 1.17 -64.82 -46.16
C LEU A 17 1.33 -66.32 -46.46
N LYS A 18 2.54 -66.86 -46.42
CA LYS A 18 2.80 -68.28 -46.67
C LYS A 18 2.10 -69.19 -45.66
N GLU A 19 2.05 -68.78 -44.39
CA GLU A 19 1.47 -69.59 -43.32
C GLU A 19 -0.05 -69.44 -43.20
N THR A 20 -0.57 -68.21 -43.25
CA THR A 20 -1.99 -67.92 -42.99
C THR A 20 -2.83 -67.83 -44.25
N LYS A 21 -2.20 -67.76 -45.43
CA LYS A 21 -2.84 -67.49 -46.74
C LYS A 21 -3.63 -66.17 -46.78
N ARG A 22 -3.37 -65.23 -45.85
CA ARG A 22 -4.00 -63.91 -45.79
C ARG A 22 -3.07 -62.86 -46.37
N HIS A 23 -3.56 -62.10 -47.34
CA HIS A 23 -2.80 -61.04 -48.00
C HIS A 23 -2.82 -59.73 -47.20
N TYR A 24 -1.66 -59.10 -47.11
CA TYR A 24 -1.51 -57.75 -46.59
C TYR A 24 -0.46 -56.99 -47.35
N TYR A 25 -0.82 -55.76 -47.72
CA TYR A 25 -0.01 -54.96 -48.62
C TYR A 25 0.71 -53.88 -47.83
N ILE A 26 2.03 -54.02 -47.76
CA ILE A 26 2.89 -52.89 -47.42
C ILE A 26 3.20 -52.12 -48.68
N THR A 27 2.96 -50.81 -48.62
CA THR A 27 3.22 -49.89 -49.72
C THR A 27 4.18 -48.79 -49.25
N PRO A 28 4.80 -48.04 -50.18
CA PRO A 28 5.56 -46.84 -49.83
C PRO A 28 4.73 -45.82 -49.02
N LYS A 29 3.41 -45.76 -49.22
CA LYS A 29 2.51 -44.93 -48.39
C LYS A 29 2.46 -45.40 -46.93
N SER A 30 2.56 -46.71 -46.68
CA SER A 30 2.67 -47.26 -45.32
C SER A 30 3.99 -46.86 -44.65
N TYR A 31 5.07 -46.71 -45.41
CA TYR A 31 6.33 -46.17 -44.89
C TYR A 31 6.22 -44.69 -44.51
N LEU A 32 5.63 -43.86 -45.37
CA LEU A 32 5.39 -42.44 -45.06
C LEU A 32 4.49 -42.28 -43.83
N GLN A 33 3.45 -43.12 -43.71
CA GLN A 33 2.60 -43.13 -42.52
C GLN A 33 3.38 -43.51 -41.26
N PHE A 34 4.31 -44.46 -41.33
CA PHE A 34 5.18 -44.81 -40.21
C PHE A 34 6.02 -43.61 -39.77
N ILE A 35 6.65 -42.89 -40.70
CA ILE A 35 7.42 -41.67 -40.37
C ILE A 35 6.53 -40.58 -39.74
N ASN A 36 5.34 -40.35 -40.30
CA ASN A 36 4.42 -39.34 -39.79
C ASN A 36 3.87 -39.70 -38.40
N THR A 37 3.52 -40.97 -38.19
CA THR A 37 3.08 -41.50 -36.90
C THR A 37 4.17 -41.35 -35.86
N PHE A 38 5.41 -41.77 -36.19
CA PHE A 38 6.57 -41.60 -35.33
C PHE A 38 6.81 -40.14 -34.95
N SER A 39 6.85 -39.24 -35.93
CA SER A 39 7.12 -37.82 -35.70
C SER A 39 6.05 -37.16 -34.82
N THR A 40 4.78 -37.48 -35.09
CA THR A 40 3.66 -36.94 -34.31
C THR A 40 3.66 -37.47 -32.88
N MET A 41 3.86 -38.79 -32.72
CA MET A 41 3.93 -39.43 -31.41
C MET A 41 5.13 -38.97 -30.61
N LEU A 42 6.30 -38.82 -31.23
CA LEU A 42 7.50 -38.38 -30.52
C LEU A 42 7.31 -36.99 -29.96
N ARG A 43 6.74 -36.08 -30.77
CA ARG A 43 6.42 -34.72 -30.31
C ARG A 43 5.43 -34.74 -29.15
N THR A 44 4.28 -35.39 -29.32
CA THR A 44 3.22 -35.34 -28.29
C THR A 44 3.61 -36.05 -27.00
N THR A 45 4.27 -37.21 -27.08
CA THR A 45 4.76 -37.94 -25.90
C THR A 45 5.86 -37.14 -25.19
N LYS A 46 6.81 -36.57 -25.95
CA LYS A 46 7.88 -35.74 -25.35
C LYS A 46 7.32 -34.50 -24.67
N GLU A 47 6.38 -33.80 -25.30
CA GLU A 47 5.72 -32.62 -24.72
C GLU A 47 4.99 -32.96 -23.41
N LYS A 48 4.24 -34.07 -23.38
CA LYS A 48 3.56 -34.54 -22.17
C LYS A 48 4.53 -34.84 -21.04
N MET A 49 5.58 -35.64 -21.31
CA MET A 49 6.57 -36.00 -20.29
C MET A 49 7.34 -34.78 -19.78
N LEU A 50 7.70 -33.83 -20.65
CA LEU A 50 8.35 -32.58 -20.24
C LEU A 50 7.41 -31.70 -19.40
N SER A 51 6.12 -31.63 -19.74
CA SER A 51 5.13 -30.90 -18.97
C SER A 51 4.93 -31.50 -17.57
N GLU A 52 4.83 -32.82 -17.48
CA GLU A 52 4.73 -33.55 -16.19
C GLU A 52 5.98 -33.32 -15.34
N ARG A 53 7.16 -33.44 -15.95
CA ARG A 53 8.44 -33.17 -15.30
C ARG A 53 8.50 -31.73 -14.77
N ALA A 54 8.10 -30.74 -15.58
CA ALA A 54 8.07 -29.34 -15.17
C ALA A 54 7.11 -29.09 -14.01
N CYS A 55 5.96 -29.77 -13.99
CA CYS A 55 5.00 -29.70 -12.89
C CYS A 55 5.62 -30.20 -11.57
N TYR A 56 6.22 -31.40 -11.57
CA TYR A 56 6.90 -31.92 -10.38
C TYR A 56 8.06 -31.01 -9.95
N HIS A 57 8.85 -30.52 -10.90
CA HIS A 57 9.95 -29.63 -10.57
C HIS A 57 9.48 -28.33 -9.93
N SER A 58 8.42 -27.70 -10.46
CA SER A 58 7.81 -26.51 -9.87
C SER A 58 7.26 -26.77 -8.47
N GLY A 59 6.61 -27.93 -8.26
CA GLY A 59 6.16 -28.37 -6.94
C GLY A 59 7.31 -28.49 -5.94
N LEU A 60 8.41 -29.14 -6.34
CA LEU A 60 9.61 -29.27 -5.52
C LEU A 60 10.24 -27.91 -5.18
N THR A 61 10.36 -27.00 -6.16
CA THR A 61 10.88 -25.65 -5.91
C THR A 61 10.03 -24.90 -4.90
N LYS A 62 8.69 -24.94 -5.02
CA LYS A 62 7.80 -24.29 -4.06
C LYS A 62 7.91 -24.86 -2.65
N ILE A 63 8.13 -26.18 -2.52
CA ILE A 63 8.36 -26.80 -1.22
C ILE A 63 9.68 -26.30 -0.63
N LEU A 64 10.76 -26.23 -1.42
CA LEU A 64 12.05 -25.71 -0.98
C LEU A 64 11.95 -24.23 -0.56
N ASP A 65 11.25 -23.39 -1.33
CA ASP A 65 10.99 -22.00 -0.97
C ASP A 65 10.21 -21.91 0.35
N GLY A 66 9.21 -22.78 0.54
CA GLY A 66 8.47 -22.89 1.79
C GLY A 66 9.35 -23.28 2.98
N THR A 67 10.31 -24.20 2.79
CA THR A 67 11.27 -24.56 3.85
C THR A 67 12.22 -23.41 4.19
N SER A 68 12.61 -22.58 3.22
CA SER A 68 13.38 -21.36 3.48
C SER A 68 12.58 -20.36 4.29
N GLN A 69 11.31 -20.12 3.94
CA GLN A 69 10.44 -19.21 4.69
C GLN A 69 10.19 -19.67 6.14
N ILE A 70 10.19 -20.99 6.38
CA ILE A 70 10.11 -21.54 7.74
C ILE A 70 11.35 -21.13 8.55
N ALA A 71 12.54 -21.21 7.96
CA ALA A 71 13.78 -20.77 8.62
C ALA A 71 13.75 -19.26 8.91
N ASP A 72 13.35 -18.44 7.92
CA ASP A 72 13.23 -16.98 8.09
C ASP A 72 12.25 -16.61 9.21
N MET A 73 11.11 -17.30 9.31
CA MET A 73 10.14 -17.10 10.40
C MET A 73 10.67 -17.54 11.76
N GLN A 74 11.52 -18.57 11.83
CA GLN A 74 12.19 -18.97 13.08
C GLN A 74 13.14 -17.88 13.55
N ASP A 75 13.96 -17.35 12.65
CA ASP A 75 14.88 -16.25 12.94
C ASP A 75 14.13 -14.97 13.34
N GLU A 76 13.04 -14.64 12.65
CA GLU A 76 12.18 -13.50 13.00
C GLU A 76 11.62 -13.63 14.43
N LEU A 77 11.17 -14.82 14.84
CA LEU A 77 10.65 -15.03 16.20
C LEU A 77 11.73 -14.88 17.28
N LEU A 78 12.98 -15.25 17.00
CA LEU A 78 14.11 -15.04 17.90
C LEU A 78 14.38 -13.55 18.13
N VAL A 79 14.19 -12.72 17.10
CA VAL A 79 14.39 -11.26 17.17
C VAL A 79 13.22 -10.53 17.82
N LEU A 80 11.98 -10.93 17.54
CA LEU A 80 10.77 -10.27 18.05
C LEU A 80 10.64 -10.36 19.58
N GLY A 81 11.13 -11.44 20.20
CA GLY A 81 11.09 -11.61 21.67
C GLY A 81 11.79 -10.48 22.42
N PRO A 82 13.11 -10.29 22.24
CA PRO A 82 13.87 -9.21 22.86
C PRO A 82 13.36 -7.80 22.52
N GLN A 83 12.87 -7.58 21.31
CA GLN A 83 12.32 -6.27 20.90
C GLN A 83 11.08 -5.89 21.71
N ILE A 84 10.16 -6.84 21.93
CA ILE A 84 8.96 -6.60 22.75
C ILE A 84 9.37 -6.32 24.20
N GLU A 85 10.34 -7.05 24.75
CA GLU A 85 10.84 -6.79 26.11
C GLU A 85 11.51 -5.42 26.26
N SER A 86 12.31 -4.98 25.28
CA SER A 86 12.89 -3.64 25.27
C SER A 86 11.81 -2.56 25.26
N LYS A 87 10.81 -2.70 24.38
CA LYS A 87 9.68 -1.77 24.27
C LYS A 87 8.81 -1.76 25.54
N SER A 88 8.60 -2.91 26.18
CA SER A 88 7.93 -2.97 27.49
C SER A 88 8.63 -2.12 28.53
N LYS A 89 9.97 -2.19 28.61
CA LYS A 89 10.76 -1.38 29.55
C LYS A 89 10.69 0.11 29.22
N GLU A 90 10.78 0.47 27.94
CA GLU A 90 10.63 1.87 27.49
C GLU A 90 9.25 2.44 27.87
N ILE A 91 8.18 1.65 27.72
CA ILE A 91 6.82 2.04 28.10
C ILE A 91 6.72 2.19 29.62
N GLU A 92 7.27 1.28 30.42
CA GLU A 92 7.30 1.39 31.89
C GLU A 92 7.99 2.68 32.35
N GLU A 93 9.12 3.04 31.73
CA GLU A 93 9.81 4.30 32.01
C GLU A 93 9.00 5.53 31.63
N LEU A 94 8.28 5.47 30.49
CA LEU A 94 7.48 6.57 29.98
C LEU A 94 6.22 6.78 30.84
N VAL A 95 5.58 5.70 31.31
CA VAL A 95 4.48 5.75 32.30
C VAL A 95 4.93 6.41 33.59
N ALA A 96 6.13 6.06 34.08
CA ALA A 96 6.68 6.66 35.29
C ALA A 96 6.94 8.18 35.14
N LYS A 97 7.36 8.65 33.96
CA LYS A 97 7.51 10.09 33.65
C LYS A 97 6.16 10.78 33.56
N LEU A 98 5.22 10.22 32.80
CA LEU A 98 3.88 10.78 32.59
C LEU A 98 3.14 10.95 33.92
N HIS A 99 3.27 9.99 34.84
CA HIS A 99 2.68 10.10 36.17
C HIS A 99 3.26 11.26 37.00
N LYS A 100 4.58 11.48 36.92
CA LYS A 100 5.24 12.61 37.61
C LYS A 100 4.81 13.95 37.00
N ASP A 101 4.76 14.04 35.68
CA ASP A 101 4.43 15.28 34.98
C ASP A 101 2.96 15.64 35.16
N ALA A 102 2.05 14.66 35.15
CA ALA A 102 0.63 14.88 35.44
C ALA A 102 0.38 15.53 36.82
N LEU A 103 1.15 15.14 37.84
CA LEU A 103 1.10 15.77 39.16
C LEU A 103 1.58 17.23 39.12
N VAL A 104 2.63 17.52 38.35
CA VAL A 104 3.15 18.88 38.17
C VAL A 104 2.15 19.76 37.42
N VAL A 105 1.52 19.23 36.36
CA VAL A 105 0.54 19.97 35.56
C VAL A 105 -0.72 20.28 36.36
N GLU A 106 -1.23 19.33 37.15
CA GLU A 106 -2.33 19.58 38.10
C GLU A 106 -1.99 20.71 39.07
N GLN A 107 -0.79 20.70 39.67
CA GLN A 107 -0.35 21.76 40.57
C GLN A 107 -0.32 23.12 39.86
N VAL A 108 0.31 23.19 38.69
CA VAL A 108 0.39 24.43 37.88
C VAL A 108 -1.02 24.91 37.50
N ARG A 109 -1.92 24.00 37.12
CA ARG A 109 -3.31 24.33 36.76
C ARG A 109 -4.09 24.93 37.93
N THR A 110 -3.89 24.42 39.15
CA THR A 110 -4.52 25.01 40.35
C THR A 110 -3.97 26.41 40.66
N LEU A 111 -2.68 26.66 40.40
CA LEU A 111 -2.07 27.98 40.57
C LEU A 111 -2.59 28.97 39.53
N VAL A 112 -2.60 28.58 38.24
CA VAL A 112 -3.11 29.43 37.14
C VAL A 112 -4.57 29.82 37.38
N LYS A 113 -5.43 28.88 37.81
CA LYS A 113 -6.84 29.19 38.14
C LYS A 113 -7.00 30.19 39.28
N LYS A 114 -6.23 30.03 40.36
CA LYS A 114 -6.25 30.98 41.48
C LYS A 114 -5.83 32.39 41.03
N ASP A 115 -4.80 32.47 40.20
CA ASP A 115 -4.32 33.75 39.68
C ASP A 115 -5.30 34.37 38.67
N GLU A 116 -6.01 33.56 37.87
CA GLU A 116 -7.09 34.01 36.98
C GLU A 116 -8.27 34.61 37.75
N GLU A 117 -8.69 33.99 38.87
CA GLU A 117 -9.76 34.51 39.73
C GLU A 117 -9.39 35.86 40.36
N ILE A 118 -8.15 35.96 40.86
CA ILE A 118 -7.60 37.22 41.41
C ILE A 118 -7.58 38.29 40.31
N MET A 119 -7.15 37.93 39.09
CA MET A 119 -7.15 38.86 37.95
C MET A 119 -8.55 39.30 37.59
N ALA A 120 -9.52 38.40 37.41
CA ALA A 120 -10.89 38.79 37.02
C ALA A 120 -11.51 39.81 38.00
N ALA A 121 -11.22 39.68 39.29
CA ALA A 121 -11.60 40.66 40.30
C ALA A 121 -10.87 42.00 40.10
N GLU A 122 -9.55 41.97 39.91
CA GLU A 122 -8.72 43.16 39.80
C GLU A 122 -8.90 43.91 38.46
N THR A 123 -9.10 43.22 37.33
CA THR A 123 -9.39 43.86 36.02
C THR A 123 -10.70 44.62 36.07
N LYS A 124 -11.70 44.10 36.77
CA LYS A 124 -12.99 44.79 36.95
C LYS A 124 -12.84 46.07 37.77
N ILE A 125 -11.95 46.04 38.77
CA ILE A 125 -11.57 47.22 39.57
C ILE A 125 -10.84 48.24 38.67
N VAL A 126 -9.85 47.79 37.89
CA VAL A 126 -9.05 48.64 36.99
C VAL A 126 -9.89 49.24 35.85
N GLU A 127 -10.83 48.51 35.26
CA GLU A 127 -11.73 49.05 34.23
C GLU A 127 -12.66 50.14 34.79
N GLY A 128 -13.12 49.99 36.03
CA GLY A 128 -13.86 51.02 36.75
C GLY A 128 -13.03 52.28 36.95
N TYR A 129 -11.80 52.13 37.42
CA TYR A 129 -10.88 53.26 37.61
C TYR A 129 -10.42 53.88 36.29
N ALA A 130 -10.21 53.10 35.22
CA ALA A 130 -9.81 53.60 33.92
C ALA A 130 -10.88 54.50 33.31
N LYS A 131 -12.17 54.14 33.45
CA LYS A 131 -13.29 54.99 33.04
C LYS A 131 -13.31 56.31 33.82
N GLN A 132 -13.16 56.24 35.14
CA GLN A 132 -13.08 57.44 36.00
C GLN A 132 -11.90 58.35 35.62
N VAL A 133 -10.72 57.78 35.37
CA VAL A 133 -9.53 58.54 34.97
C VAL A 133 -9.68 59.14 33.57
N THR A 134 -10.33 58.46 32.62
CA THR A 134 -10.60 59.06 31.29
C THR A 134 -11.59 60.20 31.36
N GLU A 135 -12.59 60.12 32.24
CA GLU A 135 -13.53 61.20 32.49
C GLU A 135 -12.81 62.39 33.14
N GLU A 136 -12.02 62.15 34.19
CA GLU A 136 -11.23 63.18 34.87
C GLU A 136 -10.19 63.82 33.91
N LEU A 137 -9.49 63.03 33.08
CA LEU A 137 -8.55 63.56 32.10
C LEU A 137 -9.24 64.45 31.05
N ASN A 138 -10.43 64.06 30.58
CA ASN A 138 -11.23 64.87 29.67
C ASN A 138 -11.74 66.17 30.30
N THR A 139 -11.84 66.26 31.63
CA THR A 139 -12.12 67.54 32.33
C THR A 139 -10.89 68.42 32.50
N VAL A 140 -9.70 67.82 32.67
CA VAL A 140 -8.46 68.56 32.98
C VAL A 140 -7.77 69.09 31.71
N LEU A 141 -7.82 68.35 30.59
CA LEU A 141 -7.21 68.75 29.32
C LEU A 141 -7.73 70.12 28.81
N PRO A 142 -9.06 70.39 28.77
CA PRO A 142 -9.58 71.68 28.34
C PRO A 142 -9.18 72.82 29.29
N SER A 143 -9.06 72.55 30.58
CA SER A 143 -8.63 73.53 31.59
C SER A 143 -7.16 73.93 31.40
N LEU A 144 -6.31 72.95 31.08
CA LEU A 144 -4.89 73.19 30.77
C LEU A 144 -4.69 73.94 29.46
N GLU A 145 -5.42 73.60 28.40
CA GLU A 145 -5.37 74.30 27.11
C GLU A 145 -5.86 75.75 27.24
N LYS A 146 -6.95 75.97 27.99
CA LYS A 146 -7.44 77.32 28.29
C LYS A 146 -6.42 78.15 29.06
N ALA A 147 -5.72 77.55 30.02
CA ALA A 147 -4.70 78.23 30.79
C ALA A 147 -3.42 78.52 29.98
N LEU A 148 -3.02 77.62 29.07
CA LEU A 148 -1.92 77.85 28.11
C LEU A 148 -2.26 78.97 27.12
N SER A 149 -3.49 79.00 26.60
CA SER A 149 -3.95 80.09 25.72
C SER A 149 -4.00 81.44 26.44
N ALA A 150 -4.43 81.47 27.71
CA ALA A 150 -4.40 82.68 28.54
C ALA A 150 -2.98 83.16 28.87
N LEU A 151 -2.00 82.26 28.87
CA LEU A 151 -0.58 82.58 29.06
C LEU A 151 0.07 83.11 27.77
N ASP A 152 -0.30 82.58 26.61
CA ASP A 152 0.16 83.04 25.28
C ASP A 152 -0.45 84.40 24.89
N ALA A 153 -1.66 84.71 25.37
CA ALA A 153 -2.33 86.01 25.16
C ALA A 153 -1.72 87.18 25.97
N LEU A 154 -0.71 86.95 26.82
CA LEU A 154 -0.07 88.01 27.60
C LEU A 154 0.95 88.81 26.77
N ASP A 155 0.67 90.09 26.55
CA ASP A 155 1.64 91.00 25.92
C ASP A 155 2.83 91.38 26.83
N LYS A 156 3.94 91.77 26.20
CA LYS A 156 5.19 92.23 26.87
C LYS A 156 4.96 93.37 27.88
N ASN A 157 3.93 94.18 27.68
CA ASN A 157 3.57 95.29 28.56
C ASN A 157 3.07 94.81 29.93
N HIS A 158 2.28 93.73 29.97
CA HIS A 158 1.75 93.17 31.23
C HIS A 158 2.86 92.57 32.11
N ILE A 159 3.93 92.04 31.51
CA ILE A 159 5.12 91.56 32.22
C ILE A 159 5.99 92.73 32.69
N ALA A 160 6.05 93.81 31.91
CA ALA A 160 6.78 95.02 32.29
C ALA A 160 6.17 95.67 33.54
N GLU A 161 4.84 95.64 33.72
CA GLU A 161 4.16 96.13 34.94
C GLU A 161 4.63 95.40 36.20
N VAL A 162 4.72 94.06 36.14
CA VAL A 162 5.19 93.25 37.28
C VAL A 162 6.68 93.46 37.57
N ARG A 163 7.46 93.79 36.54
CA ARG A 163 8.91 94.03 36.66
C ARG A 163 9.26 95.33 37.39
N VAL A 164 8.40 96.35 37.31
CA VAL A 164 8.65 97.69 37.89
C VAL A 164 8.54 97.70 39.42
N TYR A 165 7.92 96.69 40.04
CA TYR A 165 7.82 96.61 41.49
C TYR A 165 9.21 96.60 42.18
N THR A 166 9.40 97.58 43.08
CA THR A 166 10.54 97.65 44.01
C THR A 166 10.31 96.74 45.22
N HIS A 167 9.08 96.75 45.75
CA HIS A 167 8.56 95.78 46.71
C HIS A 167 7.26 95.16 46.17
N PRO A 168 7.27 93.88 45.74
CA PRO A 168 6.09 93.27 45.14
C PRO A 168 4.98 93.03 46.18
N PRO A 169 3.70 93.14 45.80
CA PRO A 169 2.61 92.66 46.62
C PRO A 169 2.79 91.18 47.00
N PRO A 170 2.38 90.75 48.21
CA PRO A 170 2.62 89.40 48.69
C PRO A 170 2.03 88.31 47.77
N LEU A 171 0.89 88.59 47.13
CA LEU A 171 0.24 87.69 46.16
C LEU A 171 1.03 87.54 44.84
N VAL A 172 1.70 88.60 44.40
CA VAL A 172 2.57 88.57 43.21
C VAL A 172 3.85 87.79 43.52
N LEU A 173 4.39 87.97 44.73
CA LEU A 173 5.57 87.27 45.19
C LEU A 173 5.34 85.75 45.30
N THR A 174 4.18 85.31 45.80
CA THR A 174 3.86 83.87 45.90
C THR A 174 3.69 83.21 44.53
N VAL A 175 3.04 83.88 43.57
CA VAL A 175 2.92 83.39 42.18
C VAL A 175 4.28 83.30 41.50
N MET A 176 5.12 84.32 41.64
CA MET A 176 6.45 84.31 41.03
C MET A 176 7.40 83.29 41.68
N ASN A 177 7.30 83.08 42.99
CA ASN A 177 8.04 82.01 43.66
C ASN A 177 7.60 80.61 43.16
N ALA A 178 6.31 80.40 42.89
CA ALA A 178 5.83 79.16 42.29
C ALA A 178 6.36 78.95 40.86
N VAL A 179 6.47 80.01 40.06
CA VAL A 179 7.12 79.97 38.74
C VAL A 179 8.61 79.62 38.85
N CYS A 180 9.33 80.23 39.80
CA CYS A 180 10.74 79.92 40.05
C CYS A 180 10.94 78.44 40.37
N ILE A 181 10.04 77.85 41.16
CA ILE A 181 10.07 76.42 41.50
C ILE A 181 9.84 75.55 40.25
N LEU A 182 8.87 75.88 39.41
CA LEU A 182 8.63 75.15 38.14
C LEU A 182 9.82 75.20 37.18
N LEU A 183 10.49 76.34 37.11
CA LEU A 183 11.72 76.52 36.33
C LEU A 183 12.99 76.01 37.05
N GLN A 184 12.84 75.37 38.22
CA GLN A 184 13.92 74.80 39.04
C GLN A 184 14.98 75.84 39.46
N LYS A 185 14.55 77.07 39.77
CA LYS A 185 15.36 78.17 40.29
C LYS A 185 14.99 78.47 41.75
N LYS A 186 15.87 79.20 42.45
CA LYS A 186 15.64 79.54 43.86
C LYS A 186 14.40 80.46 43.98
N PRO A 187 13.49 80.20 44.96
CA PRO A 187 12.29 81.00 45.16
C PRO A 187 12.62 82.27 45.94
N ASP A 188 13.15 83.26 45.24
CA ASP A 188 13.43 84.59 45.78
C ASP A 188 13.07 85.67 44.76
N TRP A 189 12.71 86.86 45.25
CA TRP A 189 12.28 87.96 44.38
C TRP A 189 13.40 88.43 43.44
N ALA A 190 14.66 88.37 43.87
CA ALA A 190 15.79 88.76 43.02
C ALA A 190 15.91 87.82 41.81
N THR A 191 15.80 86.52 42.01
CA THR A 191 15.74 85.52 40.93
C THR A 191 14.49 85.65 40.07
N ALA A 192 13.31 85.90 40.67
CA ALA A 192 12.07 86.14 39.92
C ALA A 192 12.16 87.37 39.01
N LYS A 193 12.76 88.46 39.50
CA LYS A 193 12.96 89.70 38.74
C LYS A 193 13.96 89.53 37.59
N LEU A 194 14.98 88.69 37.79
CA LEU A 194 15.92 88.30 36.73
C LEU A 194 15.20 87.48 35.64
N LEU A 195 14.33 86.55 36.02
CA LEU A 195 13.53 85.76 35.07
C LEU A 195 12.52 86.62 34.30
N LEU A 196 11.87 87.61 34.95
CA LEU A 196 10.98 88.57 34.29
C LEU A 196 11.71 89.54 33.33
N SER A 197 13.03 89.67 33.46
CA SER A 197 13.85 90.53 32.59
C SER A 197 14.29 89.84 31.29
N ASP A 198 14.12 88.51 31.21
CA ASP A 198 14.44 87.72 30.03
C ASP A 198 13.37 87.90 28.93
N PRO A 199 13.71 88.37 27.72
CA PRO A 199 12.74 88.51 26.63
C PRO A 199 12.11 87.19 26.18
N GLY A 200 12.68 86.03 26.57
CA GLY A 200 12.16 84.69 26.29
C GLY A 200 11.31 84.07 27.41
N PHE A 201 11.00 84.79 28.49
CA PHE A 201 10.34 84.25 29.69
C PHE A 201 9.00 83.54 29.40
N LEU A 202 8.07 84.18 28.68
CA LEU A 202 6.76 83.59 28.36
C LEU A 202 6.89 82.36 27.46
N LYS A 203 7.76 82.42 26.44
CA LYS A 203 8.03 81.28 25.56
C LYS A 203 8.55 80.09 26.36
N LYS A 204 9.46 80.31 27.32
CA LYS A 204 9.96 79.26 28.21
C LYS A 204 8.84 78.59 28.99
N LEU A 205 7.88 79.34 29.52
CA LEU A 205 6.74 78.77 30.25
C LEU A 205 5.83 77.92 29.36
N ILE A 206 5.57 78.35 28.13
CA ILE A 206 4.73 77.62 27.17
C ILE A 206 5.42 76.35 26.66
N THR A 207 6.75 76.40 26.44
CA THR A 207 7.54 75.27 25.93
C THR A 207 7.99 74.27 27.00
N ILE A 208 7.58 74.43 28.27
CA ILE A 208 7.90 73.45 29.31
C ILE A 208 7.32 72.09 28.93
N ASP A 209 8.18 71.06 28.98
CA ASP A 209 7.77 69.67 28.80
C ASP A 209 6.92 69.22 29.99
N LYS A 210 5.60 69.44 29.85
CA LYS A 210 4.56 69.08 30.81
C LYS A 210 4.57 67.59 31.20
N ASP A 211 5.20 66.75 30.38
CA ASP A 211 5.20 65.30 30.53
C ASP A 211 6.40 64.77 31.34
N ASN A 212 7.46 65.56 31.51
CA ASN A 212 8.76 65.09 32.00
C ASN A 212 9.34 65.92 33.16
N LEU A 213 8.50 66.69 33.85
CA LEU A 213 8.90 67.48 35.03
C LEU A 213 9.16 66.58 36.25
N PRO A 214 10.25 66.79 37.03
CA PRO A 214 10.56 65.96 38.20
C PRO A 214 9.52 66.10 39.32
N GLU A 215 9.13 64.99 39.95
CA GLU A 215 8.10 64.99 41.01
C GLU A 215 8.49 65.82 42.25
N LYS A 216 9.78 66.05 42.47
CA LYS A 216 10.31 66.96 43.49
C LYS A 216 9.81 68.40 43.32
N VAL A 217 9.57 68.83 42.08
CA VAL A 217 9.08 70.18 41.73
C VAL A 217 7.63 70.34 42.17
N PHE A 218 6.77 69.38 41.84
CA PHE A 218 5.35 69.40 42.23
C PHE A 218 5.15 69.28 43.74
N LEU A 219 6.00 68.54 44.45
CA LEU A 219 5.97 68.48 45.92
C LEU A 219 6.25 69.85 46.58
N GLN A 220 7.16 70.64 46.01
CA GLN A 220 7.42 72.00 46.47
C GLN A 220 6.29 72.96 46.08
N LEU A 221 5.72 72.78 44.88
CA LEU A 221 4.59 73.56 44.36
C LEU A 221 3.32 73.41 45.20
N LYS A 222 3.04 72.21 45.71
CA LYS A 222 1.86 71.91 46.56
C LYS A 222 1.72 72.81 47.78
N LYS A 223 2.83 73.33 48.32
CA LYS A 223 2.82 74.26 49.46
C LYS A 223 2.18 75.61 49.11
N TYR A 224 2.29 76.03 47.84
CA TYR A 224 1.74 77.29 47.33
C TYR A 224 0.32 77.09 46.81
N VAL A 225 0.09 76.03 46.03
CA VAL A 225 -1.23 75.69 45.44
C VAL A 225 -2.31 75.42 46.48
N ARG A 226 -1.96 74.87 47.66
CA ARG A 226 -2.91 74.64 48.76
C ARG A 226 -3.28 75.88 49.57
N SER A 227 -2.58 77.00 49.38
CA SER A 227 -2.88 78.23 50.11
C SER A 227 -4.14 78.90 49.56
N SER A 228 -5.06 79.30 50.44
CA SER A 228 -6.33 80.01 50.10
C SER A 228 -6.12 81.29 49.28
N ASP A 229 -4.91 81.84 49.32
CA ASP A 229 -4.52 83.07 48.67
C ASP A 229 -4.04 82.86 47.22
N PHE A 230 -3.73 81.61 46.82
CA PHE A 230 -3.29 81.24 45.47
C PHE A 230 -4.47 80.95 44.53
N ASN A 231 -5.33 81.95 44.35
CA ASN A 231 -6.51 81.85 43.49
C ASN A 231 -6.41 82.86 42.33
N PRO A 232 -6.59 82.44 41.06
CA PRO A 232 -6.53 83.34 39.89
C PRO A 232 -7.42 84.58 40.05
N VAL A 233 -8.62 84.45 40.64
CA VAL A 233 -9.56 85.57 40.83
C VAL A 233 -9.02 86.61 41.80
N LYS A 234 -8.38 86.19 42.91
CA LYS A 234 -7.79 87.11 43.89
C LYS A 234 -6.52 87.78 43.36
N VAL A 235 -5.70 87.02 42.63
CA VAL A 235 -4.46 87.51 42.02
C VAL A 235 -4.74 88.48 40.86
N GLY A 236 -5.80 88.24 40.09
CA GLY A 236 -6.21 89.09 38.97
C GLY A 236 -6.64 90.50 39.36
N LEU A 237 -7.07 90.72 40.61
CA LEU A 237 -7.32 92.06 41.14
C LEU A 237 -6.03 92.89 41.33
N VAL A 238 -4.87 92.22 41.40
CA VAL A 238 -3.57 92.86 41.64
C VAL A 238 -2.72 92.89 40.36
N SER A 239 -2.76 91.83 39.55
CA SER A 239 -2.06 91.78 38.26
C SER A 239 -2.69 90.76 37.32
N VAL A 240 -3.00 91.21 36.10
CA VAL A 240 -3.53 90.36 35.03
C VAL A 240 -2.50 89.30 34.59
N ALA A 241 -1.22 89.65 34.52
CA ALA A 241 -0.15 88.71 34.18
C ALA A 241 -0.01 87.58 35.21
N CYS A 242 -0.05 87.92 36.51
CA CYS A 242 0.02 86.91 37.57
C CYS A 242 -1.24 86.03 37.64
N CYS A 243 -2.40 86.51 37.17
CA CYS A 243 -3.63 85.72 37.07
C CYS A 243 -3.48 84.55 36.10
N SER A 244 -3.08 84.82 34.85
CA SER A 244 -2.91 83.78 33.83
C SER A 244 -1.82 82.77 34.20
N ILE A 245 -0.71 83.26 34.78
CA ILE A 245 0.36 82.40 35.29
C ILE A 245 -0.15 81.50 36.43
N CYS A 246 -0.90 82.04 37.39
CA CYS A 246 -1.48 81.28 38.49
C CYS A 246 -2.45 80.19 37.98
N GLN A 247 -3.31 80.53 37.01
CA GLN A 247 -4.25 79.57 36.40
C GLN A 247 -3.52 78.42 35.67
N TRP A 248 -2.44 78.73 34.97
CA TRP A 248 -1.61 77.73 34.28
C TRP A 248 -0.90 76.79 35.26
N ILE A 249 -0.34 77.31 36.36
CA ILE A 249 0.30 76.51 37.41
C ILE A 249 -0.70 75.52 38.05
N LEU A 250 -1.92 75.98 38.32
CA LEU A 250 -2.98 75.15 38.89
C LEU A 250 -3.43 74.03 37.94
N ALA A 251 -3.58 74.33 36.65
CA ALA A 251 -3.95 73.33 35.65
C ALA A 251 -2.84 72.28 35.43
N LEU A 252 -1.57 72.68 35.52
CA LEU A 252 -0.42 71.80 35.37
C LEU A 252 -0.25 70.84 36.55
N ASP A 253 -0.50 71.28 37.79
CA ASP A 253 -0.51 70.40 38.98
C ASP A 253 -1.63 69.36 38.90
N HIS A 254 -2.82 69.76 38.46
CA HIS A 254 -3.97 68.86 38.28
C HIS A 254 -3.66 67.78 37.22
N TYR A 255 -3.06 68.16 36.08
CA TYR A 255 -2.65 67.22 35.03
C TYR A 255 -1.63 66.18 35.52
N HIS A 256 -0.64 66.61 36.31
CA HIS A 256 0.39 65.71 36.85
C HIS A 256 -0.20 64.66 37.83
N ILE A 257 -1.19 65.04 38.64
CA ILE A 257 -1.88 64.13 39.57
C ILE A 257 -2.58 62.99 38.81
N VAL A 258 -3.27 63.30 37.71
CA VAL A 258 -4.00 62.31 36.90
C VAL A 258 -3.05 61.36 36.15
N LYS A 259 -1.92 61.86 35.63
CA LYS A 259 -0.94 61.06 34.87
C LYS A 259 -0.27 59.96 35.71
N LYS A 260 -0.01 60.21 37.00
CA LYS A 260 0.66 59.24 37.90
C LYS A 260 -0.12 57.93 38.06
N VAL A 261 -1.46 57.98 37.96
CA VAL A 261 -2.34 56.81 38.11
C VAL A 261 -2.20 55.83 36.92
N TYR A 262 -1.72 56.29 35.77
CA TYR A 262 -1.56 55.47 34.56
C TYR A 262 -0.38 54.47 34.62
N LEU A 263 0.57 54.65 35.55
CA LEU A 263 1.80 53.86 35.58
C LEU A 263 1.65 52.46 36.20
N HIS A 264 0.45 52.07 36.64
CA HIS A 264 0.17 50.76 37.26
C HIS A 264 0.15 49.58 36.25
N ARG A 265 1.00 49.62 35.22
CA ARG A 265 1.00 48.76 34.03
C ARG A 265 1.99 47.58 34.08
N LEU A 266 2.72 47.37 35.18
CA LEU A 266 3.67 46.24 35.32
C LEU A 266 3.01 44.87 35.56
N PHE A 267 1.74 44.83 35.98
CA PHE A 267 1.06 43.57 36.32
C PHE A 267 0.63 42.73 35.10
N SER A 268 0.47 43.33 33.91
CA SER A 268 0.06 42.60 32.69
C SER A 268 1.18 41.72 32.10
N ILE A 269 2.45 42.02 32.37
CA ILE A 269 3.60 41.31 31.77
C ILE A 269 3.87 40.00 32.51
N VAL A 270 3.85 40.02 33.85
CA VAL A 270 4.10 38.84 34.69
C VAL A 270 3.05 37.74 34.47
N PHE A 271 1.80 38.14 34.21
CA PHE A 271 0.71 37.19 33.98
C PHE A 271 0.78 36.52 32.59
N LYS A 272 1.16 37.27 31.54
CA LYS A 272 1.40 36.68 30.21
C LYS A 272 2.47 35.61 30.27
N THR A 273 3.51 35.79 31.08
CA THR A 273 4.55 34.78 31.29
C THR A 273 4.04 33.55 32.04
N ILE A 274 3.20 33.68 33.07
CA ILE A 274 2.66 32.53 33.82
C ILE A 274 1.70 31.71 32.95
N HIS A 275 0.80 32.36 32.22
CA HIS A 275 -0.11 31.68 31.29
C HIS A 275 0.66 30.97 30.17
N HIS A 276 1.72 31.58 29.63
CA HIS A 276 2.58 30.96 28.63
C HIS A 276 3.30 29.71 29.17
N ILE A 277 3.78 29.75 30.41
CA ILE A 277 4.40 28.59 31.08
C ILE A 277 3.37 27.46 31.28
N GLY A 278 2.14 27.79 31.70
CA GLY A 278 1.06 26.80 31.81
C GLY A 278 0.75 26.10 30.49
N GLN A 279 0.67 26.86 29.40
CA GLN A 279 0.45 26.30 28.05
C GLN A 279 1.58 25.40 27.57
N ILE A 280 2.84 25.76 27.82
CA ILE A 280 4.00 24.94 27.45
C ILE A 280 3.98 23.60 28.20
N ILE A 281 3.64 23.63 29.48
CA ILE A 281 3.56 22.43 30.33
C ILE A 281 2.42 21.50 29.86
N GLU A 282 1.24 22.05 29.53
CA GLU A 282 0.13 21.28 28.96
C GLU A 282 0.49 20.68 27.59
N GLN A 283 1.16 21.44 26.71
CA GLN A 283 1.65 20.92 25.42
C GLN A 283 2.68 19.81 25.60
N HIS A 284 3.59 19.92 26.58
CA HIS A 284 4.56 18.88 26.87
C HIS A 284 3.87 17.59 27.33
N GLN A 285 2.86 17.70 28.19
CA GLN A 285 2.10 16.53 28.63
C GLN A 285 1.32 15.87 27.48
N GLN A 286 0.66 16.65 26.62
CA GLN A 286 -0.02 16.11 25.43
C GLN A 286 0.94 15.38 24.49
N ASN A 287 2.16 15.91 24.30
CA ASN A 287 3.17 15.26 23.48
C ASN A 287 3.65 13.94 24.11
N LEU A 288 3.82 13.89 25.44
CA LEU A 288 4.18 12.66 26.14
C LEU A 288 3.07 11.60 26.09
N GLU A 289 1.81 12.02 26.23
CA GLU A 289 0.64 11.15 26.06
C GLU A 289 0.57 10.60 24.62
N ALA A 290 0.82 11.42 23.60
CA ALA A 290 0.88 10.96 22.22
C ALA A 290 2.02 9.94 21.98
N LEU A 291 3.21 10.18 22.54
CA LEU A 291 4.34 9.25 22.45
C LEU A 291 4.07 7.93 23.18
N TYR A 292 3.34 7.98 24.29
CA TYR A 292 2.88 6.80 25.02
C TYR A 292 1.94 5.94 24.16
N ASP A 293 0.91 6.56 23.60
CA ASP A 293 -0.06 5.88 22.75
C ASP A 293 0.60 5.28 21.50
N GLU A 294 1.55 5.99 20.89
CA GLU A 294 2.35 5.49 19.78
C GLU A 294 3.20 4.27 20.18
N SER A 295 3.87 4.35 21.33
CA SER A 295 4.73 3.27 21.84
C SER A 295 3.92 2.00 22.18
N ILE A 296 2.74 2.16 22.77
CA ILE A 296 1.81 1.03 23.00
C ILE A 296 1.33 0.45 21.67
N ALA A 297 0.93 1.28 20.73
CA ALA A 297 0.49 0.81 19.42
C ALA A 297 1.60 0.05 18.68
N GLU A 298 2.86 0.47 18.80
CA GLU A 298 4.01 -0.28 18.30
C GLU A 298 4.19 -1.64 19.01
N GLN A 299 4.11 -1.67 20.34
CA GLN A 299 4.23 -2.90 21.13
C GLN A 299 3.11 -3.90 20.79
N GLU A 300 1.87 -3.43 20.68
CA GLU A 300 0.73 -4.26 20.27
C GLU A 300 0.91 -4.82 18.86
N LYS A 301 1.40 -4.00 17.92
CA LYS A 301 1.74 -4.48 16.55
C LYS A 301 2.81 -5.56 16.58
N LEU A 302 3.87 -5.38 17.36
CA LEU A 302 4.94 -6.38 17.51
C LEU A 302 4.42 -7.67 18.16
N ALA A 303 3.58 -7.56 19.20
CA ALA A 303 2.95 -8.70 19.86
C ALA A 303 2.01 -9.46 18.92
N ALA A 304 1.17 -8.74 18.16
CA ALA A 304 0.29 -9.32 17.15
C ALA A 304 1.10 -10.03 16.05
N ARG A 305 2.20 -9.42 15.59
CA ARG A 305 3.12 -10.01 14.62
C ARG A 305 3.75 -11.30 15.16
N LYS A 306 4.21 -11.31 16.41
CA LYS A 306 4.74 -12.52 17.07
C LYS A 306 3.72 -13.66 17.13
N ILE A 307 2.46 -13.36 17.48
CA ILE A 307 1.37 -14.35 17.51
C ILE A 307 1.07 -14.87 16.10
N GLN A 308 1.04 -13.98 15.10
CA GLN A 308 0.79 -14.38 13.72
C GLN A 308 1.92 -15.26 13.18
N THR A 309 3.19 -14.88 13.39
CA THR A 309 4.35 -15.63 12.93
C THR A 309 4.45 -16.98 13.63
N THR A 310 4.16 -17.08 14.93
CA THR A 310 4.11 -18.40 15.63
C THR A 310 3.02 -19.32 15.08
N ARG A 311 1.81 -18.80 14.82
CA ARG A 311 0.74 -19.61 14.19
C ARG A 311 1.11 -20.08 12.79
N ARG A 312 1.71 -19.19 11.99
CA ARG A 312 2.20 -19.52 10.64
C ARG A 312 3.30 -20.56 10.71
N LEU A 313 4.28 -20.40 11.61
CA LEU A 313 5.37 -21.33 11.79
C LEU A 313 4.87 -22.72 12.21
N HIS A 314 3.92 -22.78 13.16
CA HIS A 314 3.32 -24.05 13.58
C HIS A 314 2.64 -24.77 12.41
N SER A 315 1.82 -24.04 11.65
CA SER A 315 1.13 -24.58 10.47
C SER A 315 2.14 -25.04 9.40
N ALA A 316 3.18 -24.24 9.15
CA ALA A 316 4.21 -24.55 8.18
C ALA A 316 5.07 -25.76 8.59
N SER A 317 5.32 -25.95 9.89
CA SER A 317 6.00 -27.13 10.43
C SER A 317 5.19 -28.41 10.19
N ILE A 318 3.88 -28.40 10.47
CA ILE A 318 2.99 -29.53 10.18
C ILE A 318 3.00 -29.85 8.67
N LEU A 319 2.85 -28.83 7.83
CA LEU A 319 2.88 -28.99 6.38
C LEU A 319 4.24 -29.53 5.91
N SER A 320 5.35 -29.07 6.48
CA SER A 320 6.69 -29.56 6.15
C SER A 320 6.85 -31.05 6.45
N ILE A 321 6.29 -31.54 7.57
CA ILE A 321 6.33 -32.96 7.92
C ILE A 321 5.48 -33.76 6.93
N ALA A 322 4.26 -33.31 6.63
CA ALA A 322 3.35 -33.98 5.70
C ALA A 322 3.92 -34.03 4.27
N LEU A 323 4.56 -32.95 3.82
CA LEU A 323 5.12 -32.82 2.48
C LEU A 323 6.47 -33.52 2.30
N LYS A 324 7.17 -33.89 3.38
CA LYS A 324 8.49 -34.53 3.28
C LYS A 324 8.44 -35.83 2.46
N GLY A 325 7.46 -36.70 2.73
CA GLY A 325 7.30 -37.95 2.00
C GLY A 325 6.81 -37.75 0.55
N GLU A 326 6.04 -36.69 0.29
CA GLU A 326 5.66 -36.30 -1.08
C GLU A 326 6.87 -35.79 -1.87
N MET A 327 7.74 -34.99 -1.24
CA MET A 327 8.95 -34.44 -1.85
C MET A 327 9.88 -35.56 -2.33
N GLU A 328 10.11 -36.58 -1.51
CA GLU A 328 10.92 -37.75 -1.90
C GLU A 328 10.30 -38.49 -3.09
N ARG A 329 8.97 -38.70 -3.07
CA ARG A 329 8.24 -39.33 -4.18
C ARG A 329 8.29 -38.51 -5.47
N TRP A 330 8.15 -37.19 -5.40
CA TRP A 330 8.22 -36.32 -6.58
C TRP A 330 9.64 -36.28 -7.14
N LYS A 331 10.65 -36.28 -6.28
CA LYS A 331 12.06 -36.39 -6.71
C LYS A 331 12.32 -37.71 -7.43
N GLU A 332 11.81 -38.82 -6.90
CA GLU A 332 11.88 -40.13 -7.57
C GLU A 332 11.13 -40.12 -8.91
N SER A 333 9.95 -39.50 -8.96
CA SER A 333 9.16 -39.35 -10.18
C SER A 333 9.89 -38.55 -11.26
N VAL A 334 10.54 -37.44 -10.89
CA VAL A 334 11.39 -36.66 -11.81
C VAL A 334 12.57 -37.49 -12.32
N ASN A 335 13.26 -38.22 -11.44
CA ASN A 335 14.37 -39.08 -11.84
C ASN A 335 13.93 -40.18 -12.83
N ASN A 336 12.77 -40.81 -12.58
CA ASN A 336 12.20 -41.81 -13.47
C ASN A 336 11.81 -41.19 -14.83
N LEU A 337 11.16 -40.02 -14.82
CA LEU A 337 10.84 -39.28 -16.04
C LEU A 337 12.11 -38.93 -16.84
N ASP A 338 13.18 -38.51 -16.17
CA ASP A 338 14.46 -38.19 -16.81
C ASP A 338 15.11 -39.42 -17.45
N GLN A 339 15.09 -40.57 -16.77
CA GLN A 339 15.55 -41.84 -17.35
C GLN A 339 14.71 -42.24 -18.57
N ARG A 340 13.38 -42.14 -18.49
CA ARG A 340 12.48 -42.44 -19.62
C ARG A 340 12.66 -41.49 -20.79
N LEU A 341 12.93 -40.21 -20.54
CA LEU A 341 13.20 -39.22 -21.57
C LEU A 341 14.47 -39.53 -22.38
N GLN A 342 15.44 -40.26 -21.82
CA GLN A 342 16.63 -40.72 -22.55
C GLN A 342 16.29 -41.80 -23.59
N GLY A 343 15.36 -42.72 -23.27
CA GLY A 343 14.95 -43.82 -24.14
C GLY A 343 13.75 -43.53 -25.06
N ILE A 344 13.15 -42.34 -24.95
CA ILE A 344 11.88 -42.00 -25.63
C ILE A 344 11.92 -42.16 -27.15
N VAL A 345 13.06 -41.87 -27.78
CA VAL A 345 13.20 -41.96 -29.23
C VAL A 345 13.07 -43.41 -29.68
N GLY A 346 13.74 -44.34 -29.01
CA GLY A 346 13.68 -45.76 -29.30
C GLY A 346 12.29 -46.35 -28.99
N ASP A 347 11.75 -46.02 -27.82
CA ASP A 347 10.43 -46.51 -27.40
C ASP A 347 9.31 -46.08 -28.36
N VAL A 348 9.32 -44.81 -28.78
CA VAL A 348 8.32 -44.27 -29.72
C VAL A 348 8.53 -44.83 -31.13
N LEU A 349 9.78 -45.07 -31.54
CA LEU A 349 10.07 -45.66 -32.85
C LEU A 349 9.47 -47.06 -32.99
N ILE A 350 9.69 -47.92 -31.98
CA ILE A 350 9.15 -49.27 -31.96
C ILE A 350 7.62 -49.21 -31.83
N SER A 351 7.09 -48.32 -30.99
CA SER A 351 5.65 -48.16 -30.82
C SER A 351 4.95 -47.73 -32.11
N ALA A 352 5.53 -46.78 -32.84
CA ALA A 352 5.00 -46.34 -34.13
C ALA A 352 5.05 -47.45 -35.19
N ALA A 353 6.08 -48.30 -35.16
CA ALA A 353 6.17 -49.45 -36.07
C ALA A 353 5.05 -50.46 -35.76
N CYS A 354 4.80 -50.75 -34.48
CA CYS A 354 3.70 -51.61 -34.06
C CYS A 354 2.33 -51.04 -34.47
N ILE A 355 2.09 -49.74 -34.27
CA ILE A 355 0.80 -49.13 -34.60
C ILE A 355 0.52 -49.18 -36.12
N VAL A 356 1.54 -48.98 -36.95
CA VAL A 356 1.35 -48.96 -38.41
C VAL A 356 1.32 -50.34 -39.03
N TYR A 357 2.11 -51.29 -38.53
CA TYR A 357 2.31 -52.59 -39.18
C TYR A 357 1.66 -53.79 -38.46
N SER A 358 1.44 -53.72 -37.14
CA SER A 358 0.98 -54.89 -36.36
C SER A 358 -0.51 -55.14 -36.38
N GLY A 359 -1.33 -54.24 -36.96
CA GLY A 359 -2.79 -54.29 -36.89
C GLY A 359 -3.41 -55.65 -37.23
N MET A 360 -2.84 -56.36 -38.22
CA MET A 360 -3.35 -57.66 -38.65
C MET A 360 -2.48 -58.86 -38.26
N LEU A 361 -1.30 -58.61 -37.68
CA LEU A 361 -0.36 -59.65 -37.29
C LEU A 361 -0.87 -60.39 -36.05
N SER A 362 -0.66 -61.70 -36.01
CA SER A 362 -0.95 -62.50 -34.81
C SER A 362 0.05 -62.21 -33.68
N PRO A 363 -0.25 -62.55 -32.42
CA PRO A 363 0.59 -62.21 -31.27
C PRO A 363 2.07 -62.60 -31.43
N GLY A 364 2.35 -63.80 -31.97
CA GLY A 364 3.73 -64.26 -32.19
C GLY A 364 4.51 -63.39 -33.17
N TYR A 365 3.87 -62.98 -34.27
CA TYR A 365 4.50 -62.09 -35.25
C TYR A 365 4.69 -60.67 -34.72
N ARG A 366 3.81 -60.18 -33.83
CA ARG A 366 4.00 -58.89 -33.16
C ARG A 366 5.21 -58.90 -32.24
N GLN A 367 5.36 -59.97 -31.46
CA GLN A 367 6.53 -60.15 -30.60
C GLN A 367 7.81 -60.24 -31.43
N GLN A 368 7.79 -60.97 -32.56
CA GLN A 368 8.93 -61.02 -33.48
C GLN A 368 9.29 -59.62 -34.00
N LEU A 369 8.31 -58.82 -34.45
CA LEU A 369 8.55 -57.46 -34.92
C LEU A 369 9.19 -56.58 -33.84
N VAL A 370 8.70 -56.66 -32.60
CA VAL A 370 9.26 -55.92 -31.46
C VAL A 370 10.70 -56.36 -31.19
N ASN A 371 10.95 -57.67 -31.10
CA ASN A 371 12.27 -58.22 -30.82
C ASN A 371 13.30 -57.85 -31.89
N ASP A 372 12.92 -57.92 -33.17
CA ASP A 372 13.81 -57.53 -34.26
C ASP A 372 14.07 -56.02 -34.26
N SER A 373 13.04 -55.22 -33.94
CA SER A 373 13.20 -53.77 -33.82
C SER A 373 14.09 -53.38 -32.64
N LEU A 374 14.00 -54.10 -31.51
CA LEU A 374 14.88 -53.92 -30.35
C LEU A 374 16.34 -54.23 -30.70
N LYS A 375 16.60 -55.35 -31.40
CA LYS A 375 17.95 -55.69 -31.89
C LYS A 375 18.50 -54.60 -32.79
N LEU A 376 17.71 -54.14 -33.76
CA LEU A 376 18.11 -53.04 -34.63
C LEU A 376 18.41 -51.75 -33.85
N CYS A 377 17.66 -51.45 -32.78
CA CYS A 377 17.96 -50.30 -31.91
C CYS A 377 19.31 -50.47 -31.20
N SER A 378 19.56 -51.65 -30.65
CA SER A 378 20.83 -52.00 -30.00
C SER A 378 22.01 -51.86 -30.97
N ASP A 379 21.89 -52.41 -32.18
CA ASP A 379 22.95 -52.39 -33.21
C ASP A 379 23.29 -50.97 -33.68
N ASN A 380 22.34 -50.04 -33.58
CA ASN A 380 22.49 -48.65 -34.00
C ASN A 380 22.71 -47.69 -32.82
N ASN A 381 23.00 -48.19 -31.61
CA ASN A 381 23.21 -47.41 -30.38
C ASN A 381 22.04 -46.46 -30.05
N ILE A 382 20.80 -46.86 -30.33
CA ILE A 382 19.59 -46.12 -29.93
C ILE A 382 19.14 -46.64 -28.56
N LEU A 383 19.09 -45.74 -27.58
CA LEU A 383 18.61 -46.05 -26.24
C LEU A 383 17.11 -46.38 -26.28
N VAL A 384 16.77 -47.48 -25.62
CA VAL A 384 15.40 -47.98 -25.43
C VAL A 384 15.24 -48.28 -23.95
N SER A 385 14.02 -48.14 -23.41
CA SER A 385 13.74 -48.53 -22.04
C SER A 385 14.02 -50.02 -21.80
N PRO A 386 14.65 -50.42 -20.67
CA PRO A 386 15.14 -51.77 -20.44
C PRO A 386 14.05 -52.86 -20.42
N ASN A 387 12.80 -52.48 -20.15
CA ASN A 387 11.63 -53.37 -20.18
C ASN A 387 10.55 -52.79 -21.10
N TYR A 388 10.87 -52.60 -22.38
CA TYR A 388 9.94 -52.07 -23.36
C TYR A 388 8.68 -52.93 -23.48
N SER A 389 7.53 -52.27 -23.40
CA SER A 389 6.22 -52.85 -23.72
C SER A 389 5.37 -51.78 -24.39
N LEU A 390 4.72 -52.15 -25.51
CA LEU A 390 3.85 -51.23 -26.24
C LEU A 390 2.76 -50.64 -25.33
N VAL A 391 2.20 -51.48 -24.46
CA VAL A 391 1.15 -51.08 -23.51
C VAL A 391 1.69 -50.03 -22.53
N ASN A 392 2.83 -50.28 -21.91
CA ASN A 392 3.42 -49.35 -20.93
C ASN A 392 3.90 -48.04 -21.56
N CYS A 393 4.34 -48.08 -22.83
CA CYS A 393 4.81 -46.89 -23.53
C CYS A 393 3.65 -45.99 -23.98
N MET A 394 2.55 -46.59 -24.43
CA MET A 394 1.46 -45.85 -25.09
C MET A 394 0.29 -45.53 -24.17
N THR A 395 0.16 -46.23 -23.04
CA THR A 395 -1.02 -46.13 -22.17
C THR A 395 -0.66 -46.08 -20.71
N GLU A 396 -1.54 -45.46 -19.93
CA GLU A 396 -1.50 -45.51 -18.47
C GLU A 396 -2.34 -46.69 -17.96
N LYS A 397 -1.96 -47.25 -16.81
CA LYS A 397 -2.71 -48.34 -16.15
C LYS A 397 -4.18 -47.98 -15.92
N ASN A 398 -4.47 -46.72 -15.62
CA ASN A 398 -5.82 -46.23 -15.41
C ASN A 398 -6.65 -46.24 -16.69
N GLU A 399 -6.04 -45.92 -17.83
CA GLU A 399 -6.70 -45.97 -19.12
C GLU A 399 -7.04 -47.41 -19.52
N VAL A 400 -6.08 -48.34 -19.37
CA VAL A 400 -6.33 -49.77 -19.63
C VAL A 400 -7.48 -50.31 -18.78
N ARG A 401 -7.55 -49.92 -17.50
CA ARG A 401 -8.67 -50.28 -16.61
C ARG A 401 -10.01 -49.74 -17.10
N ARG A 402 -10.05 -48.52 -17.65
CA ARG A 402 -11.28 -47.96 -18.24
C ARG A 402 -11.73 -48.80 -19.42
N TRP A 403 -10.82 -49.23 -20.29
CA TRP A 403 -11.17 -50.10 -21.41
C TRP A 403 -11.70 -51.45 -20.96
N GLN A 404 -11.07 -52.05 -19.95
CA GLN A 404 -11.52 -53.32 -19.36
C GLN A 404 -12.90 -53.21 -18.74
N ASN A 405 -13.17 -52.12 -18.00
CA ASN A 405 -14.50 -51.84 -17.45
C ASN A 405 -15.55 -51.61 -18.54
N ALA A 406 -15.14 -51.16 -19.73
CA ALA A 406 -16.01 -51.02 -20.90
C ALA A 406 -16.16 -52.32 -21.70
N GLY A 407 -15.63 -53.46 -21.22
CA GLY A 407 -15.79 -54.78 -21.84
C GLY A 407 -14.62 -55.23 -22.72
N LEU A 408 -13.48 -54.52 -22.71
CA LEU A 408 -12.27 -55.02 -23.36
C LEU A 408 -11.72 -56.23 -22.57
N PRO A 409 -11.37 -57.34 -23.23
CA PRO A 409 -10.71 -58.47 -22.57
C PRO A 409 -9.40 -58.09 -21.88
N HIS A 410 -9.03 -58.84 -20.84
CA HIS A 410 -7.83 -58.59 -20.03
C HIS A 410 -6.51 -59.06 -20.68
N ASP A 411 -6.56 -59.65 -21.88
CA ASP A 411 -5.36 -60.13 -22.55
C ASP A 411 -4.56 -58.99 -23.21
N GLN A 412 -3.25 -59.25 -23.39
CA GLN A 412 -2.33 -58.28 -23.97
C GLN A 412 -2.68 -57.96 -25.43
N TYR A 413 -3.13 -58.94 -26.21
CA TYR A 413 -3.42 -58.77 -27.63
C TYR A 413 -4.61 -57.82 -27.85
N SER A 414 -5.68 -57.96 -27.06
CA SER A 414 -6.83 -57.04 -27.04
C SER A 414 -6.43 -55.63 -26.63
N THR A 415 -5.56 -55.49 -25.62
CA THR A 415 -5.02 -54.19 -25.20
C THR A 415 -4.20 -53.52 -26.30
N GLU A 416 -3.35 -54.28 -26.99
CA GLU A 416 -2.59 -53.79 -28.15
C GLU A 416 -3.50 -53.37 -29.31
N ASN A 417 -4.59 -54.11 -29.56
CA ASN A 417 -5.58 -53.73 -30.58
C ASN A 417 -6.25 -52.39 -30.22
N ALA A 418 -6.62 -52.20 -28.95
CA ALA A 418 -7.18 -50.93 -28.49
C ALA A 418 -6.22 -49.75 -28.71
N ILE A 419 -4.91 -49.96 -28.47
CA ILE A 419 -3.86 -48.97 -28.73
C ILE A 419 -3.78 -48.64 -30.23
N ILE A 420 -3.80 -49.65 -31.10
CA ILE A 420 -3.75 -49.48 -32.55
C ILE A 420 -4.97 -48.72 -33.06
N ILE A 421 -6.16 -49.03 -32.54
CA ILE A 421 -7.41 -48.34 -32.89
C ILE A 421 -7.34 -46.86 -32.48
N LYS A 422 -6.89 -46.58 -31.25
CA LYS A 422 -6.83 -45.22 -30.71
C LYS A 422 -5.77 -44.34 -31.36
N HIS A 423 -4.56 -44.88 -31.58
CA HIS A 423 -3.42 -44.11 -32.09
C HIS A 423 -3.24 -44.23 -33.61
N GLY A 424 -4.05 -45.07 -34.27
CA GLY A 424 -4.04 -45.26 -35.72
C GLY A 424 -4.43 -43.98 -36.47
N GLN A 425 -3.59 -43.58 -37.43
CA GLN A 425 -3.92 -42.43 -38.28
C GLN A 425 -5.04 -42.72 -39.29
N ARG A 426 -5.24 -43.98 -39.67
CA ARG A 426 -6.33 -44.41 -40.56
C ARG A 426 -7.49 -44.97 -39.75
N TRP A 427 -8.70 -44.88 -40.29
CA TRP A 427 -9.84 -45.58 -39.71
C TRP A 427 -9.60 -47.10 -39.76
N PRO A 428 -9.60 -47.80 -38.61
CA PRO A 428 -9.30 -49.23 -38.58
C PRO A 428 -10.45 -50.04 -39.15
N LEU A 429 -10.13 -51.08 -39.93
CA LEU A 429 -11.07 -52.14 -40.28
C LEU A 429 -11.02 -53.19 -39.17
N LEU A 430 -12.16 -53.41 -38.51
CA LEU A 430 -12.27 -54.37 -37.42
C LEU A 430 -12.75 -55.71 -37.96
N ILE A 431 -11.95 -56.76 -37.75
CA ILE A 431 -12.32 -58.14 -38.02
C ILE A 431 -12.69 -58.77 -36.67
N ASP A 432 -13.97 -58.77 -36.36
CA ASP A 432 -14.49 -59.12 -35.02
C ASP A 432 -15.55 -60.23 -35.09
N PRO A 433 -15.14 -61.51 -35.23
CA PRO A 433 -16.08 -62.62 -35.33
C PRO A 433 -16.89 -62.84 -34.04
N GLU A 434 -16.38 -62.42 -32.89
CA GLU A 434 -17.00 -62.60 -31.57
C GLU A 434 -17.78 -61.37 -31.09
N SER A 435 -17.82 -60.30 -31.89
CA SER A 435 -18.46 -59.02 -31.54
C SER A 435 -17.96 -58.40 -30.23
N GLN A 436 -16.71 -58.67 -29.83
CA GLN A 436 -16.11 -58.15 -28.60
C GLN A 436 -15.69 -56.69 -28.77
N ALA A 437 -14.99 -56.37 -29.86
CA ALA A 437 -14.60 -55.00 -30.18
C ALA A 437 -15.83 -54.13 -30.43
N TYR A 438 -16.86 -54.68 -31.05
CA TYR A 438 -18.15 -54.03 -31.23
C TYR A 438 -18.76 -53.57 -29.89
N LYS A 439 -18.90 -54.48 -28.92
CA LYS A 439 -19.44 -54.17 -27.59
C LYS A 439 -18.60 -53.12 -26.87
N TRP A 440 -17.27 -53.26 -26.92
CA TRP A 440 -16.35 -52.32 -26.32
C TRP A 440 -16.48 -50.90 -26.89
N ILE A 441 -16.51 -50.74 -28.22
CA ILE A 441 -16.64 -49.44 -28.88
C ILE A 441 -17.99 -48.80 -28.56
N CYS A 442 -19.08 -49.57 -28.62
CA CYS A 442 -20.41 -49.09 -28.27
C CYS A 442 -20.47 -48.58 -26.82
N GLN A 443 -19.82 -49.27 -25.88
CA GLN A 443 -19.77 -48.86 -24.48
C GLN A 443 -18.87 -47.64 -24.25
N MET A 444 -17.75 -47.54 -24.98
CA MET A 444 -16.80 -46.42 -24.87
C MET A 444 -17.34 -45.11 -25.43
N GLU A 445 -17.98 -45.16 -26.62
CA GLU A 445 -18.51 -43.98 -27.31
C GLU A 445 -19.92 -43.60 -26.83
N GLY A 446 -20.66 -44.55 -26.25
CA GLY A 446 -21.97 -44.34 -25.65
C GLY A 446 -23.01 -43.80 -26.64
N THR A 447 -23.82 -42.84 -26.19
CA THR A 447 -24.94 -42.27 -26.97
C THR A 447 -24.51 -41.43 -28.18
N LYS A 448 -23.22 -41.08 -28.28
CA LYS A 448 -22.66 -40.32 -29.40
C LYS A 448 -22.39 -41.19 -30.63
N LEU A 449 -22.43 -42.51 -30.48
CA LEU A 449 -22.16 -43.45 -31.56
C LEU A 449 -23.40 -43.69 -32.41
N LYS A 450 -23.32 -43.35 -33.70
CA LYS A 450 -24.31 -43.75 -34.70
C LYS A 450 -23.91 -45.10 -35.30
N GLN A 451 -24.77 -46.09 -35.12
CA GLN A 451 -24.60 -47.41 -35.70
C GLN A 451 -25.33 -47.46 -37.05
N ILE A 452 -24.61 -47.81 -38.11
CA ILE A 452 -25.14 -47.81 -39.47
C ILE A 452 -24.75 -49.11 -40.16
N ASN A 453 -25.64 -49.72 -40.94
CA ASN A 453 -25.30 -50.85 -41.79
C ASN A 453 -24.94 -50.36 -43.20
N ALA A 454 -23.92 -50.97 -43.80
CA ALA A 454 -23.52 -50.65 -45.18
C ALA A 454 -24.58 -51.03 -46.23
N THR A 455 -25.59 -51.82 -45.85
CA THR A 455 -26.74 -52.21 -46.68
C THR A 455 -27.85 -51.15 -46.73
N ASP A 456 -27.82 -50.14 -45.85
CA ASP A 456 -28.92 -49.19 -45.72
C ASP A 456 -28.87 -48.13 -46.83
N ALA A 457 -29.94 -47.97 -47.63
CA ALA A 457 -29.95 -47.02 -48.75
C ALA A 457 -29.57 -45.56 -48.40
N ASN A 458 -29.76 -45.16 -47.13
CA ASN A 458 -29.47 -43.81 -46.64
C ASN A 458 -28.14 -43.68 -45.87
N TYR A 459 -27.28 -44.71 -45.84
CA TYR A 459 -26.07 -44.69 -45.00
C TYR A 459 -25.15 -43.50 -45.30
N LEU A 460 -25.01 -43.09 -46.58
CA LEU A 460 -24.19 -41.95 -46.98
C LEU A 460 -24.69 -40.62 -46.41
N LYS A 461 -26.01 -40.40 -46.39
CA LYS A 461 -26.62 -39.18 -45.84
C LYS A 461 -26.39 -39.08 -44.34
N THR A 462 -26.49 -40.21 -43.64
CA THR A 462 -26.21 -40.28 -42.19
C THR A 462 -24.74 -40.00 -41.90
N ILE A 463 -23.80 -40.51 -42.73
CA ILE A 463 -22.38 -40.18 -42.59
C ILE A 463 -22.14 -38.68 -42.82
N GLU A 464 -22.76 -38.08 -43.84
CA GLU A 464 -22.65 -36.65 -44.11
C GLU A 464 -23.17 -35.81 -42.94
N TYR A 465 -24.34 -36.17 -42.40
CA TYR A 465 -24.90 -35.54 -41.21
C TYR A 465 -23.95 -35.67 -40.02
N SER A 466 -23.50 -36.88 -39.69
CA SER A 466 -22.57 -37.11 -38.59
C SER A 466 -21.23 -36.38 -38.77
N LEU A 467 -20.76 -36.18 -40.01
CA LEU A 467 -19.57 -35.37 -40.30
C LEU A 467 -19.81 -33.88 -39.99
N GLN A 468 -21.00 -33.34 -40.28
CA GLN A 468 -21.35 -31.94 -39.97
C GLN A 468 -21.47 -31.69 -38.46
N PHE A 469 -22.01 -32.65 -37.72
CA PHE A 469 -22.22 -32.53 -36.27
C PHE A 469 -21.08 -33.08 -35.42
N GLY A 470 -20.06 -33.69 -36.04
CA GLY A 470 -18.92 -34.28 -35.33
C GLY A 470 -19.27 -35.53 -34.51
N GLU A 471 -20.26 -36.30 -34.95
CA GLU A 471 -20.68 -37.54 -34.28
C GLU A 471 -19.80 -38.74 -34.72
N SER A 472 -19.60 -39.69 -33.79
CA SER A 472 -18.87 -40.93 -34.06
C SER A 472 -19.76 -41.89 -34.85
N VAL A 473 -19.24 -42.53 -35.90
CA VAL A 473 -19.99 -43.47 -36.75
C VAL A 473 -19.32 -44.84 -36.74
N LEU A 474 -20.12 -45.89 -36.50
CA LEU A 474 -19.71 -47.28 -36.66
C LEU A 474 -20.46 -47.92 -37.82
N LEU A 475 -19.72 -48.24 -38.89
CA LEU A 475 -20.25 -48.88 -40.07
C LEU A 475 -20.10 -50.40 -39.99
N GLN A 476 -21.22 -51.10 -40.02
CA GLN A 476 -21.30 -52.56 -39.88
C GLN A 476 -21.53 -53.24 -41.24
N HIS A 477 -21.19 -54.53 -41.31
CA HIS A 477 -21.46 -55.41 -42.46
C HIS A 477 -20.89 -54.91 -43.79
N LEU A 478 -19.62 -54.48 -43.80
CA LEU A 478 -18.92 -54.15 -45.04
C LEU A 478 -18.76 -55.39 -45.93
N HIS A 479 -19.36 -55.38 -47.13
CA HIS A 479 -19.15 -56.42 -48.13
C HIS A 479 -17.74 -56.33 -48.75
N TYR A 480 -17.20 -57.47 -49.20
CA TYR A 480 -15.87 -57.59 -49.81
C TYR A 480 -15.67 -56.71 -51.06
N ASN A 481 -16.74 -56.29 -51.75
CA ASN A 481 -16.69 -55.38 -52.89
C ASN A 481 -16.98 -53.93 -52.47
N LEU A 482 -15.93 -53.22 -52.05
CA LEU A 482 -15.95 -51.77 -51.85
C LEU A 482 -15.98 -50.97 -53.18
N GLY A 483 -15.77 -51.63 -54.32
CA GLY A 483 -15.65 -51.00 -55.64
C GLY A 483 -16.93 -50.37 -56.18
N GLY A 484 -18.10 -50.67 -55.61
CA GLY A 484 -19.37 -50.00 -55.95
C GLY A 484 -19.63 -48.71 -55.16
N PHE A 485 -18.74 -48.36 -54.22
CA PHE A 485 -18.93 -47.22 -53.32
C PHE A 485 -17.85 -46.17 -53.58
N GLU A 486 -17.99 -45.42 -54.67
CA GLU A 486 -16.98 -44.45 -55.15
C GLU A 486 -16.56 -43.41 -54.09
N VAL A 487 -17.40 -43.10 -53.10
CA VAL A 487 -17.15 -42.02 -52.12
C VAL A 487 -16.42 -42.51 -50.85
N ILE A 488 -16.59 -43.77 -50.46
CA ILE A 488 -16.05 -44.32 -49.19
C ILE A 488 -14.51 -44.28 -49.14
N PRO A 489 -13.77 -44.68 -50.19
CA PRO A 489 -12.31 -44.60 -50.18
C PRO A 489 -11.76 -43.19 -49.93
N TYR A 490 -12.46 -42.15 -50.41
CA TYR A 490 -12.05 -40.75 -50.22
C TYR A 490 -12.29 -40.25 -48.79
N LEU A 491 -13.41 -40.63 -48.17
CA LEU A 491 -13.70 -40.32 -46.76
C LEU A 491 -12.77 -41.06 -45.79
N LEU A 492 -12.40 -42.30 -46.11
CA LEU A 492 -11.56 -43.14 -45.25
C LEU A 492 -10.08 -42.74 -45.22
N LEU A 493 -9.60 -42.00 -46.23
CA LEU A 493 -8.20 -41.56 -46.31
C LEU A 493 -7.84 -40.41 -45.34
N LYS A 494 -8.81 -39.91 -44.55
CA LYS A 494 -8.70 -38.67 -43.74
C LYS A 494 -8.10 -37.49 -44.53
N GLY A 495 -8.22 -37.52 -45.86
CA GLY A 495 -7.71 -36.50 -46.75
C GLY A 495 -8.72 -35.35 -46.81
N ILE A 496 -8.30 -34.15 -46.43
CA ILE A 496 -9.07 -32.94 -46.70
C ILE A 496 -8.90 -32.64 -48.19
N PHE A 497 -9.81 -33.14 -49.03
CA PHE A 497 -9.82 -32.78 -50.44
C PHE A 497 -10.55 -31.44 -50.61
N ARG A 498 -9.79 -30.45 -51.07
CA ARG A 498 -10.29 -29.13 -51.44
C ARG A 498 -11.00 -29.25 -52.79
N ILE A 499 -12.25 -29.71 -52.79
CA ILE A 499 -13.13 -29.58 -53.96
C ILE A 499 -13.66 -28.13 -53.94
N LEU A 500 -13.56 -27.46 -55.09
CA LEU A 500 -13.83 -26.04 -55.27
C LEU A 500 -15.12 -25.59 -54.57
N LYS A 501 -14.98 -24.56 -53.72
CA LYS A 501 -16.00 -23.84 -52.96
C LYS A 501 -16.73 -24.68 -51.89
N THR A 502 -16.06 -24.95 -50.77
CA THR A 502 -16.39 -24.50 -49.40
C THR A 502 -15.63 -25.36 -48.40
N ILE A 503 -14.72 -24.76 -47.62
CA ILE A 503 -14.00 -25.43 -46.54
C ILE A 503 -14.84 -25.34 -45.28
N LYS A 504 -15.14 -26.46 -44.62
CA LYS A 504 -15.30 -26.51 -43.16
C LYS A 504 -14.82 -27.85 -42.61
N LEU A 505 -13.62 -27.82 -42.03
CA LEU A 505 -13.19 -28.76 -40.99
C LEU A 505 -12.61 -27.90 -39.86
N GLN A 506 -13.39 -27.74 -38.80
CA GLN A 506 -12.90 -27.16 -37.56
C GLN A 506 -12.86 -28.29 -36.54
N VAL A 507 -11.68 -28.87 -36.37
CA VAL A 507 -11.40 -29.80 -35.28
C VAL A 507 -11.34 -28.96 -34.01
N SER A 508 -12.38 -29.04 -33.18
CA SER A 508 -12.34 -28.51 -31.81
C SER A 508 -11.48 -29.41 -30.92
N LYS A 509 -10.66 -28.75 -30.09
CA LYS A 509 -9.62 -29.29 -29.22
C LYS A 509 -10.04 -30.44 -28.31
#